data_AF-A0A4P6G271-F1
#
_entry.id   AF-A0A4P6G271-F1
#
_cell.length_a   1.000
_cell.length_b   1.000
_cell.length_c   1.000
_cell.angle_alpha   90.00
_cell.angle_beta   90.00
_cell.angle_gamma   90.00
#
_symmetry.space_group_name_H-M   'P 1'
#
loop_
_entity.id
_entity.type
_entity.pdbx_description
1 polymer ?
#
loop_
_entity_poly.entity_id
_entity_poly.type
_entity_poly.pdbx_seq_one_letter_code
_entity_poly.pdbx_strand_id
1 'polypeptide(L)'
;MNQVNSAPHSLNQRTNSVTIISEHHGWRTLSGVQTSDYYIYRNAIHNGCHLQRASFELRHPEEMVCDLSNLDAIYNGMSCEDIVRMWDFLNVSTNNIAAADVRRINGDGLTPEIAISGPSKTKLGNLKDSLVSEALAHLRRDKSIPLMNKSIRGIAKNRLLINANNETLDFHNRFCAFYSKYISHEHWDNCSALNTRYIYEENEIWSQIEKISKNKLFLLSAGLPIALGYLAATGDPNIYFSEIHRQNDSNLMSRDNAFQDIFPPPISSQEPWLIIDKAYTGGSLKQAANMVRKKLGYDIEVKTVALFPKSFSAFMSADYAVYAGKLFEVKSCAPRLDRNLWHIQLIME
;
A
#
# COMPACT_ATOMS: atom_id res chain seq x y z
N MET A 1 -34.99 44.64 -4.70
CA MET A 1 -34.21 44.19 -5.87
C MET A 1 -32.92 43.60 -5.33
N ASN A 2 -32.93 42.35 -4.86
CA ASN A 2 -32.62 41.11 -5.61
C ASN A 2 -31.24 41.18 -6.27
N GLN A 3 -30.23 40.62 -5.57
CA GLN A 3 -29.48 39.38 -5.90
C GLN A 3 -28.49 39.59 -7.08
N VAL A 4 -27.26 39.07 -7.09
CA VAL A 4 -26.90 37.66 -6.98
C VAL A 4 -25.40 37.54 -6.62
N ASN A 5 -25.07 36.54 -5.80
CA ASN A 5 -23.73 36.03 -5.49
C ASN A 5 -22.89 35.69 -6.74
N SER A 6 -21.61 36.04 -6.75
CA SER A 6 -20.62 35.34 -7.60
C SER A 6 -20.01 34.17 -6.83
N ALA A 7 -20.41 32.97 -7.23
CA ALA A 7 -19.88 31.69 -6.76
C ALA A 7 -18.36 31.55 -6.98
N PRO A 8 -17.66 30.72 -6.19
CA PRO A 8 -16.23 30.50 -6.33
C PRO A 8 -15.93 29.72 -7.62
N HIS A 9 -14.89 30.17 -8.33
CA HIS A 9 -14.37 29.58 -9.55
C HIS A 9 -14.17 28.06 -9.44
N SER A 10 -15.05 27.29 -10.11
CA SER A 10 -14.75 25.93 -10.51
C SER A 10 -13.67 25.99 -11.60
N LEU A 11 -12.41 25.76 -11.21
CA LEU A 11 -11.32 25.59 -12.17
C LEU A 11 -11.55 24.29 -12.94
N ASN A 12 -11.95 24.46 -14.20
CA ASN A 12 -12.03 23.41 -15.22
C ASN A 12 -10.74 22.59 -15.23
N GLN A 13 -10.76 21.42 -14.59
CA GLN A 13 -9.81 20.35 -14.90
C GLN A 13 -10.12 19.94 -16.34
N ARG A 14 -9.26 20.32 -17.28
CA ARG A 14 -9.31 19.80 -18.66
C ARG A 14 -8.90 18.33 -18.60
N THR A 15 -9.85 17.46 -18.30
CA THR A 15 -9.74 16.03 -18.55
C THR A 15 -9.73 15.84 -20.06
N ASN A 16 -8.57 15.54 -20.63
CA ASN A 16 -8.49 15.15 -22.03
C ASN A 16 -9.10 13.76 -22.16
N SER A 17 -10.39 13.68 -22.47
CA SER A 17 -11.05 12.42 -22.79
C SER A 17 -10.49 11.90 -24.11
N VAL A 18 -9.67 10.85 -24.06
CA VAL A 18 -9.24 10.15 -25.27
C VAL A 18 -10.34 9.18 -25.67
N THR A 19 -10.89 9.36 -26.86
CA THR A 19 -11.83 8.42 -27.47
C THR A 19 -11.05 7.55 -28.45
N ILE A 20 -10.86 6.27 -28.14
CA ILE A 20 -10.30 5.32 -29.10
C ILE A 20 -11.46 4.76 -29.94
N ILE A 21 -11.37 4.95 -31.25
CA ILE A 21 -12.26 4.37 -32.26
C ILE A 21 -11.45 3.31 -33.01
N SER A 22 -11.99 2.10 -33.15
CA SER A 22 -11.34 1.02 -33.89
C SER A 22 -11.10 1.40 -35.36
N GLU A 23 -9.85 1.32 -35.85
CA GLU A 23 -9.49 1.60 -37.25
C GLU A 23 -10.19 0.66 -38.25
N HIS A 24 -10.53 -0.57 -37.83
CA HIS A 24 -11.13 -1.58 -38.71
C HIS A 24 -12.63 -1.37 -38.99
N HIS A 25 -13.27 -0.36 -38.39
CA HIS A 25 -14.70 -0.07 -38.57
C HIS A 25 -15.00 1.40 -38.91
N GLY A 26 -14.04 2.12 -39.50
CA GLY A 26 -14.13 3.56 -39.82
C GLY A 26 -15.23 4.01 -40.80
N TRP A 27 -16.26 3.22 -41.08
CA TRP A 27 -17.29 3.58 -42.07
C TRP A 27 -18.73 3.51 -41.53
N ARG A 28 -19.00 2.90 -40.36
CA ARG A 28 -20.37 2.83 -39.80
C ARG A 28 -20.37 2.94 -38.27
N THR A 29 -20.98 3.99 -37.75
CA THR A 29 -21.40 4.07 -36.34
C THR A 29 -22.73 3.32 -36.24
N LEU A 30 -22.75 2.15 -35.61
CA LEU A 30 -23.97 1.39 -35.37
C LEU A 30 -24.56 1.75 -33.99
N SER A 31 -25.86 1.56 -33.82
CA SER A 31 -26.48 1.56 -32.49
C SER A 31 -25.97 0.38 -31.69
N GLY A 32 -25.69 0.56 -30.40
CA GLY A 32 -25.18 -0.51 -29.54
C GLY A 32 -25.47 -0.25 -28.07
N VAL A 33 -25.03 -1.18 -27.23
CA VAL A 33 -25.15 -1.10 -25.78
C VAL A 33 -24.00 -0.25 -25.23
N GLN A 34 -24.32 0.90 -24.63
CA GLN A 34 -23.36 1.63 -23.80
C GLN A 34 -23.44 1.11 -22.37
N THR A 35 -22.32 0.65 -21.84
CA THR A 35 -22.22 0.17 -20.47
C THR A 35 -20.84 0.47 -19.90
N SER A 36 -20.78 0.73 -18.60
CA SER A 36 -19.55 0.74 -17.80
C SER A 36 -19.42 -0.52 -16.93
N ASP A 37 -20.37 -1.45 -17.04
CA ASP A 37 -20.41 -2.70 -16.29
C ASP A 37 -19.71 -3.82 -17.09
N TYR A 38 -18.72 -4.46 -16.45
CA TYR A 38 -17.91 -5.50 -17.05
C TYR A 38 -18.70 -6.76 -17.42
N TYR A 39 -19.70 -7.16 -16.63
CA TYR A 39 -20.51 -8.35 -16.91
C TYR A 39 -21.46 -8.09 -18.07
N ILE A 40 -22.06 -6.89 -18.14
CA ILE A 40 -22.84 -6.47 -19.30
C ILE A 40 -21.95 -6.42 -20.55
N TYR A 41 -20.72 -5.90 -20.43
CA TYR A 41 -19.74 -5.90 -21.50
C TYR A 41 -19.39 -7.33 -21.95
N ARG A 42 -19.02 -8.22 -21.03
CA ARG A 42 -18.69 -9.63 -21.33
C ARG A 42 -19.84 -10.35 -22.00
N ASN A 43 -21.06 -10.21 -21.48
CA ASN A 43 -22.25 -10.80 -22.08
C ASN A 43 -22.52 -10.22 -23.48
N ALA A 44 -22.34 -8.92 -23.68
CA ALA A 44 -22.49 -8.30 -25.00
C ALA A 44 -21.47 -8.83 -26.00
N ILE A 45 -20.19 -8.96 -25.60
CA ILE A 45 -19.13 -9.56 -26.43
C ILE A 45 -19.47 -11.03 -26.77
N HIS A 46 -19.90 -11.83 -25.79
CA HIS A 46 -20.33 -13.21 -26.03
C HIS A 46 -21.52 -13.30 -26.99
N ASN A 47 -22.39 -12.30 -26.99
CA ASN A 47 -23.51 -12.16 -27.92
C ASN A 47 -23.12 -11.52 -29.27
N GLY A 48 -21.82 -11.43 -29.59
CA GLY A 48 -21.33 -10.96 -30.88
C GLY A 48 -21.24 -9.43 -31.03
N CYS A 49 -21.37 -8.67 -29.94
CA CYS A 49 -21.07 -7.24 -29.99
C CYS A 49 -19.56 -7.00 -30.14
N HIS A 50 -19.21 -5.89 -30.79
CA HIS A 50 -17.82 -5.46 -30.94
C HIS A 50 -17.61 -4.11 -30.23
N LEU A 51 -16.42 -3.90 -29.66
CA LEU A 51 -16.07 -2.64 -29.01
C LEU A 51 -16.00 -1.51 -30.05
N GLN A 52 -16.94 -0.56 -29.96
CA GLN A 52 -17.00 0.59 -30.86
C GLN A 52 -16.32 1.85 -30.27
N ARG A 53 -16.34 2.01 -28.94
CA ARG A 53 -15.76 3.16 -28.23
C ARG A 53 -15.39 2.80 -26.80
N ALA A 54 -14.23 3.27 -26.33
CA ALA A 54 -13.84 3.28 -24.92
C ALA A 54 -13.52 4.72 -24.46
N SER A 55 -13.87 5.05 -23.22
CA SER A 55 -13.45 6.29 -22.55
C SER A 55 -12.79 5.91 -21.24
N PHE A 56 -11.58 6.41 -21.01
CA PHE A 56 -10.82 6.21 -19.79
C PHE A 56 -10.13 7.51 -19.39
N GLU A 57 -9.95 7.69 -18.08
CA GLU A 57 -9.21 8.81 -17.51
C GLU A 57 -7.82 8.32 -17.09
N LEU A 58 -6.78 8.91 -17.68
CA LEU A 58 -5.41 8.68 -17.25
C LEU A 58 -5.07 9.69 -16.15
N ARG A 59 -4.80 9.18 -14.95
CA ARG A 59 -4.33 10.01 -13.85
C ARG A 59 -2.88 10.40 -14.09
N HIS A 60 -2.54 11.62 -13.68
CA HIS A 60 -1.15 12.04 -13.59
C HIS A 60 -0.37 11.11 -12.65
N PRO A 61 0.91 10.83 -12.92
CA PRO A 61 1.74 10.11 -11.98
C PRO A 61 1.79 10.83 -10.62
N GLU A 62 2.02 10.04 -9.58
CA GLU A 62 2.13 10.46 -8.19
C GLU A 62 3.52 10.09 -7.67
N GLU A 63 4.13 10.91 -6.82
CA GLU A 63 5.43 10.66 -6.21
C GLU A 63 5.38 10.95 -4.72
N MET A 64 5.82 9.99 -3.90
CA MET A 64 5.86 10.13 -2.45
C MET A 64 7.13 10.90 -2.04
N VAL A 65 6.96 12.07 -1.46
CA VAL A 65 8.05 12.92 -0.96
C VAL A 65 8.49 12.45 0.43
N CYS A 66 7.53 12.15 1.31
CA CYS A 66 7.79 11.63 2.65
C CYS A 66 6.65 10.73 3.12
N ASP A 67 6.98 9.60 3.75
CA ASP A 67 6.05 8.69 4.40
C ASP A 67 6.55 8.40 5.82
N LEU A 68 5.95 9.05 6.83
CA LEU A 68 6.32 8.85 8.23
C LEU A 68 6.00 7.42 8.72
N SER A 69 5.02 6.76 8.11
CA SER A 69 4.64 5.41 8.54
C SER A 69 5.67 4.36 8.13
N ASN A 70 6.42 4.60 7.05
CA ASN A 70 7.52 3.76 6.57
C ASN A 70 8.64 4.61 5.95
N LEU A 71 9.53 5.13 6.79
CA LEU A 71 10.51 6.14 6.37
C LEU A 71 11.54 5.57 5.38
N ASP A 72 11.87 6.39 4.37
CA ASP A 72 12.94 6.11 3.41
C ASP A 72 14.31 6.01 4.10
N ALA A 73 15.27 5.32 3.47
CA ALA A 73 16.60 5.08 4.03
C ALA A 73 17.38 6.36 4.38
N ILE A 74 17.03 7.50 3.79
CA ILE A 74 17.63 8.81 4.11
C ILE A 74 17.41 9.23 5.57
N TYR A 75 16.36 8.71 6.22
CA TYR A 75 16.04 9.01 7.62
C TYR A 75 16.76 8.07 8.61
N ASN A 76 17.46 7.05 8.12
CA ASN A 76 18.20 6.13 8.98
C ASN A 76 19.25 6.89 9.79
N GLY A 77 19.25 6.62 11.09
CA GLY A 77 20.13 7.28 12.07
C GLY A 77 19.82 8.74 12.39
N MET A 78 18.75 9.32 11.83
CA MET A 78 18.25 10.62 12.29
C MET A 78 17.59 10.51 13.66
N SER A 79 17.71 11.59 14.45
CA SER A 79 16.95 11.76 15.68
C SER A 79 15.45 11.92 15.37
N CYS A 80 14.60 11.64 16.36
CA CYS A 80 13.15 11.82 16.18
C CYS A 80 12.82 13.30 15.88
N GLU A 81 13.52 14.23 16.54
CA GLU A 81 13.37 15.67 16.34
C GLU A 81 13.74 16.11 14.92
N ASP A 82 14.82 15.57 14.36
CA ASP A 82 15.24 15.90 13.00
C ASP A 82 14.26 15.36 11.95
N ILE A 83 13.70 14.16 12.18
CA ILE A 83 12.63 13.60 11.32
C ILE A 83 11.41 14.53 11.32
N VAL A 84 10.96 14.99 12.51
CA VAL A 84 9.83 15.90 12.63
C VAL A 84 10.10 17.25 11.97
N ARG A 85 11.30 17.83 12.16
CA ARG A 85 11.70 19.08 11.50
C ARG A 85 11.73 18.95 9.98
N MET A 86 12.24 17.83 9.47
CA MET A 86 12.27 17.54 8.03
C MET A 86 10.85 17.41 7.48
N TRP A 87 9.98 16.70 8.19
CA TRP A 87 8.55 16.61 7.88
C TRP A 87 7.90 17.99 7.81
N ASP A 88 8.06 18.83 8.83
CA ASP A 88 7.47 20.17 8.88
C ASP A 88 7.94 21.05 7.71
N PHE A 89 9.24 21.02 7.42
CA PHE A 89 9.80 21.73 6.27
C PHE A 89 9.17 21.24 4.96
N LEU A 90 9.16 19.93 4.72
CA LEU A 90 8.59 19.35 3.50
C LEU A 90 7.09 19.64 3.40
N ASN A 91 6.37 19.61 4.52
CA ASN A 91 4.94 19.88 4.58
C ASN A 91 4.64 21.32 4.15
N VAL A 92 5.38 22.30 4.67
CA VAL A 92 5.25 23.72 4.28
C VAL A 92 5.66 23.92 2.82
N SER A 93 6.83 23.41 2.42
CA SER A 93 7.38 23.60 1.07
C SER A 93 6.47 23.00 -0.01
N THR A 94 5.89 21.83 0.23
CA THR A 94 4.97 21.19 -0.73
C THR A 94 3.60 21.87 -0.80
N ASN A 95 3.14 22.49 0.28
CA ASN A 95 1.92 23.32 0.26
C ASN A 95 2.10 24.61 -0.56
N ASN A 96 3.34 25.09 -0.69
CA ASN A 96 3.68 26.32 -1.39
C ASN A 96 4.24 26.09 -2.81
N ILE A 97 4.05 24.89 -3.40
CA ILE A 97 4.49 24.62 -4.77
C ILE A 97 3.76 25.58 -5.72
N ALA A 98 4.51 26.51 -6.30
CA ALA A 98 4.00 27.50 -7.25
C ALA A 98 4.05 27.02 -8.71
N ALA A 99 4.53 25.80 -8.98
CA ALA A 99 4.62 25.26 -10.33
C ALA A 99 3.22 24.93 -10.87
N ALA A 100 2.86 25.50 -12.03
CA ALA A 100 1.52 25.39 -12.61
C ALA A 100 1.06 23.96 -12.93
N ASP A 101 1.99 23.00 -13.02
CA ASP A 101 1.75 21.63 -13.45
C ASP A 101 2.08 20.57 -12.39
N VAL A 102 2.58 20.95 -11.22
CA VAL A 102 2.81 20.03 -10.09
C VAL A 102 1.99 20.50 -8.90
N ARG A 103 1.27 19.56 -8.26
CA ARG A 103 0.43 19.85 -7.10
C ARG A 103 0.67 18.84 -6.00
N ARG A 104 0.48 19.27 -4.75
CA ARG A 104 0.36 18.36 -3.62
C ARG A 104 -0.93 17.54 -3.75
N ILE A 105 -0.84 16.26 -3.40
CA ILE A 105 -1.99 15.36 -3.29
C ILE A 105 -2.64 15.59 -1.92
N ASN A 106 -3.95 15.81 -1.92
CA ASN A 106 -4.77 16.00 -0.72
C ASN A 106 -5.89 14.96 -0.70
N GLY A 107 -6.31 14.54 0.49
CA GLY A 107 -7.36 13.54 0.67
C GLY A 107 -7.26 12.85 2.03
N ASP A 108 -8.24 11.98 2.30
CA ASP A 108 -8.28 11.16 3.51
C ASP A 108 -7.16 10.13 3.54
N GLY A 109 -6.60 9.86 4.73
CA GLY A 109 -5.56 8.85 4.92
C GLY A 109 -4.18 9.25 4.42
N LEU A 110 -3.94 10.56 4.19
CA LEU A 110 -2.62 11.11 3.87
C LEU A 110 -1.95 11.81 5.07
N THR A 111 -2.49 11.65 6.29
CA THR A 111 -1.94 12.32 7.48
C THR A 111 -0.44 12.05 7.70
N PRO A 112 0.08 10.82 7.52
CA PRO A 112 1.51 10.55 7.64
C PRO A 112 2.26 10.64 6.29
N GLU A 113 1.62 11.12 5.21
CA GLU A 113 2.19 11.15 3.86
C GLU A 113 2.24 12.56 3.26
N ILE A 114 3.32 12.85 2.55
CA ILE A 114 3.42 13.99 1.65
C ILE A 114 3.70 13.43 0.27
N ALA A 115 2.73 13.59 -0.64
CA ALA A 115 2.85 13.16 -2.02
C ALA A 115 2.50 14.29 -2.99
N ILE A 116 3.10 14.26 -4.17
CA ILE A 116 2.91 15.23 -5.25
C ILE A 116 2.50 14.54 -6.54
N SER A 117 1.75 15.22 -7.39
CA SER A 117 1.32 14.74 -8.70
C SER A 117 1.62 15.77 -9.78
N GLY A 118 1.92 15.32 -11.00
CA GLY A 118 2.26 16.20 -12.12
C GLY A 118 2.49 15.46 -13.43
N PRO A 119 3.05 16.10 -14.46
CA PRO A 119 3.00 15.60 -15.84
C PRO A 119 3.90 14.39 -16.11
N SER A 120 4.98 14.19 -15.36
CA SER A 120 5.92 13.08 -15.60
C SER A 120 6.64 12.65 -14.33
N LYS A 121 7.00 11.36 -14.28
CA LYS A 121 7.76 10.77 -13.17
C LYS A 121 9.13 11.42 -12.97
N THR A 122 9.86 11.70 -14.05
CA THR A 122 11.18 12.34 -13.98
C THR A 122 11.10 13.73 -13.34
N LYS A 123 10.10 14.54 -13.71
CA LYS A 123 9.94 15.88 -13.13
C LYS A 123 9.60 15.82 -11.63
N LEU A 124 8.72 14.88 -11.24
CA LEU A 124 8.37 14.66 -9.85
C LEU A 124 9.56 14.17 -9.01
N GLY A 125 10.37 13.24 -9.56
CA GLY A 125 11.59 12.75 -8.92
C GLY A 125 12.60 13.87 -8.68
N ASN A 126 12.91 14.66 -9.70
CA ASN A 126 13.83 15.80 -9.56
C ASN A 126 13.35 16.82 -8.51
N LEU A 127 12.03 17.07 -8.44
CA LEU A 127 11.47 17.94 -7.41
C LEU A 127 11.55 17.33 -6.02
N LYS A 128 11.25 16.03 -5.85
CA LYS A 128 11.45 15.30 -4.59
C LYS A 128 12.90 15.44 -4.13
N ASP A 129 13.86 15.19 -5.01
CA ASP A 129 15.28 15.25 -4.68
C ASP A 129 15.72 16.66 -4.26
N SER A 130 15.22 17.71 -4.93
CA SER A 130 15.45 19.12 -4.54
C SER A 130 14.89 19.42 -3.15
N LEU A 131 13.61 19.08 -2.92
CA LEU A 131 12.93 19.32 -1.64
C LEU A 131 13.63 18.62 -0.48
N VAL A 132 14.00 17.36 -0.67
CA VAL A 132 14.74 16.57 0.32
C VAL A 132 16.12 17.16 0.58
N SER A 133 16.85 17.56 -0.46
CA SER A 133 18.17 18.17 -0.33
C SER A 133 18.12 19.51 0.42
N GLU A 134 17.12 20.34 0.13
CA GLU A 134 16.87 21.60 0.83
C GLU A 134 16.52 21.38 2.30
N ALA A 135 15.67 20.39 2.60
CA ALA A 135 15.30 20.04 3.97
C ALA A 135 16.53 19.58 4.78
N LEU A 136 17.39 18.74 4.19
CA LEU A 136 18.65 18.31 4.81
C LEU A 136 19.62 19.48 5.05
N ALA A 137 19.71 20.41 4.11
CA ALA A 137 20.53 21.61 4.26
C ALA A 137 20.00 22.52 5.38
N HIS A 138 18.68 22.57 5.58
CA HIS A 138 18.04 23.30 6.68
C HIS A 138 18.42 22.72 8.04
N LEU A 139 18.40 21.38 8.20
CA LEU A 139 18.80 20.70 9.44
C LEU A 139 20.26 20.95 9.82
N ARG A 140 21.18 20.92 8.85
CA ARG A 140 22.63 21.07 9.10
C ARG A 140 23.05 22.46 9.55
N ARG A 141 22.22 23.49 9.31
CA ARG A 141 22.51 24.86 9.78
C ARG A 141 22.28 25.03 11.28
N ASP A 142 21.51 24.14 11.91
CA ASP A 142 21.01 24.34 13.28
C ASP A 142 21.80 23.60 14.38
N LYS A 143 22.65 22.60 14.08
CA LYS A 143 23.44 21.87 15.11
C LYS A 143 24.75 21.25 14.63
N SER A 144 25.69 21.08 15.57
CA SER A 144 26.88 20.22 15.48
C SER A 144 26.51 18.75 15.30
N ILE A 145 27.30 18.04 14.49
CA ILE A 145 27.14 16.64 14.05
C ILE A 145 26.69 15.72 15.21
N PRO A 146 25.44 15.22 15.22
CA PRO A 146 25.03 14.19 16.15
C PRO A 146 25.72 12.87 15.81
N LEU A 147 26.07 12.07 16.83
CA LEU A 147 26.42 10.67 16.61
C LEU A 147 25.25 9.98 15.90
N MET A 148 25.48 9.51 14.67
CA MET A 148 24.50 8.72 13.92
C MET A 148 24.13 7.48 14.73
N ASN A 149 22.88 7.42 15.17
CA ASN A 149 22.34 6.22 15.76
C ASN A 149 22.17 5.16 14.65
N LYS A 150 22.32 3.86 14.93
CA LYS A 150 22.17 2.82 13.89
C LYS A 150 20.70 2.48 13.57
N SER A 151 19.74 3.24 14.11
CA SER A 151 18.31 2.91 14.00
C SER A 151 17.82 2.98 12.55
N ILE A 152 17.33 1.83 12.06
CA ILE A 152 16.65 1.71 10.77
C ILE A 152 15.19 2.16 10.97
N ARG A 153 14.73 3.14 10.18
CA ARG A 153 13.43 3.82 10.40
C ARG A 153 12.30 3.33 9.47
N GLY A 154 12.59 2.44 8.54
CA GLY A 154 11.60 1.86 7.64
C GLY A 154 12.03 0.49 7.14
N ILE A 155 11.13 -0.16 6.42
CA ILE A 155 11.35 -1.46 5.79
C ILE A 155 11.04 -1.33 4.30
N ALA A 156 12.08 -1.19 3.49
CA ALA A 156 11.93 -1.01 2.05
C ALA A 156 11.66 -2.35 1.34
N LYS A 157 10.96 -2.30 0.20
CA LYS A 157 10.80 -3.44 -0.72
C LYS A 157 11.78 -3.29 -1.88
N ASN A 158 13.05 -3.57 -1.64
CA ASN A 158 14.13 -3.39 -2.62
C ASN A 158 15.11 -4.58 -2.70
N ARG A 159 15.01 -5.57 -1.79
CA ARG A 159 15.83 -6.79 -1.82
C ARG A 159 15.36 -7.67 -2.97
N LEU A 160 16.26 -8.06 -3.86
CA LEU A 160 15.94 -9.01 -4.92
C LEU A 160 15.60 -10.38 -4.34
N LEU A 161 14.48 -10.98 -4.76
CA LEU A 161 14.07 -12.31 -4.31
C LEU A 161 15.12 -13.37 -4.63
N ILE A 162 15.79 -13.26 -5.79
CA ILE A 162 16.85 -14.19 -6.21
C ILE A 162 18.06 -14.22 -5.24
N ASN A 163 18.19 -13.21 -4.37
CA ASN A 163 19.24 -13.14 -3.35
C ASN A 163 18.74 -13.62 -1.96
N ALA A 164 17.53 -14.20 -1.89
CA ALA A 164 17.03 -14.85 -0.70
C ALA A 164 17.61 -16.27 -0.55
N ASN A 165 17.44 -16.85 0.64
CA ASN A 165 17.86 -18.23 0.89
C ASN A 165 16.99 -19.24 0.10
N ASN A 166 17.49 -20.48 -0.04
CA ASN A 166 16.81 -21.53 -0.80
C ASN A 166 15.41 -21.85 -0.26
N GLU A 167 15.23 -21.80 1.06
CA GLU A 167 13.94 -22.06 1.70
C GLU A 167 12.88 -21.03 1.30
N THR A 168 13.27 -19.75 1.22
CA THR A 168 12.39 -18.66 0.76
C THR A 168 12.03 -18.81 -0.71
N LEU A 169 13.01 -19.18 -1.55
CA LEU A 169 12.78 -19.42 -2.98
C LEU A 169 11.86 -20.62 -3.22
N ASP A 170 12.07 -21.72 -2.50
CA ASP A 170 11.23 -22.92 -2.58
C ASP A 170 9.79 -22.63 -2.13
N PHE A 171 9.63 -21.90 -1.03
CA PHE A 171 8.32 -21.47 -0.54
C PHE A 171 7.59 -20.59 -1.57
N HIS A 172 8.28 -19.61 -2.16
CA HIS A 172 7.73 -18.79 -3.25
C HIS A 172 7.27 -19.64 -4.44
N ASN A 173 8.09 -20.59 -4.90
CA ASN A 173 7.76 -21.43 -6.04
C ASN A 173 6.54 -22.33 -5.76
N ARG A 174 6.45 -22.90 -4.57
CA ARG A 174 5.27 -23.66 -4.12
C ARG A 174 4.02 -22.79 -4.06
N PHE A 175 4.14 -21.57 -3.54
CA PHE A 175 3.03 -20.61 -3.54
C PHE A 175 2.58 -20.27 -4.97
N CYS A 176 3.49 -19.94 -5.88
CA CYS A 176 3.16 -19.61 -7.26
C CYS A 176 2.49 -20.77 -8.00
N ALA A 177 2.96 -22.00 -7.79
CA ALA A 177 2.34 -23.20 -8.37
C ALA A 177 0.93 -23.48 -7.82
N PHE A 178 0.68 -23.13 -6.56
CA PHE A 178 -0.66 -23.19 -5.97
C PHE A 178 -1.55 -22.07 -6.54
N TYR A 179 -1.06 -20.84 -6.50
CA TYR A 179 -1.84 -19.64 -6.73
C TYR A 179 -2.15 -19.39 -8.22
N SER A 180 -1.30 -19.87 -9.13
CA SER A 180 -1.53 -19.75 -10.59
C SER A 180 -2.83 -20.40 -11.06
N LYS A 181 -3.35 -21.37 -10.32
CA LYS A 181 -4.64 -22.05 -10.59
C LYS A 181 -5.86 -21.13 -10.43
N TYR A 182 -5.70 -19.98 -9.77
CA TYR A 182 -6.75 -19.00 -9.57
C TYR A 182 -6.68 -17.84 -10.56
N ILE A 183 -5.59 -17.72 -11.33
CA ILE A 183 -5.30 -16.60 -12.23
C ILE A 183 -5.41 -17.07 -13.67
N SER A 184 -6.17 -16.35 -14.49
CA SER A 184 -6.30 -16.64 -15.91
C SER A 184 -4.93 -16.60 -16.58
N HIS A 185 -4.65 -17.58 -17.43
CA HIS A 185 -3.33 -17.75 -18.06
C HIS A 185 -2.85 -16.48 -18.79
N GLU A 186 -3.76 -15.76 -19.45
CA GLU A 186 -3.46 -14.49 -20.16
C GLU A 186 -2.99 -13.34 -19.25
N HIS A 187 -3.20 -13.46 -17.94
CA HIS A 187 -2.81 -12.47 -16.94
C HIS A 187 -1.61 -12.90 -16.11
N TRP A 188 -0.99 -14.05 -16.38
CA TRP A 188 0.14 -14.55 -15.60
C TRP A 188 1.31 -13.55 -15.56
N ASP A 189 1.73 -13.01 -16.71
CA ASP A 189 2.86 -12.08 -16.80
C ASP A 189 2.61 -10.74 -16.09
N ASN A 190 1.34 -10.36 -15.93
CA ASN A 190 0.93 -9.12 -15.28
C ASN A 190 0.53 -9.33 -13.81
N CYS A 191 0.46 -10.58 -13.34
CA CYS A 191 0.09 -10.89 -11.97
C CYS A 191 1.27 -10.59 -11.03
N SER A 192 1.11 -9.57 -10.19
CA SER A 192 2.17 -9.12 -9.27
C SER A 192 2.63 -10.20 -8.28
N ALA A 193 1.72 -11.10 -7.86
CA ALA A 193 2.05 -12.20 -6.96
C ALA A 193 2.94 -13.25 -7.66
N LEU A 194 2.60 -13.63 -8.90
CA LEU A 194 3.36 -14.62 -9.68
C LEU A 194 4.71 -14.07 -10.17
N ASN A 195 4.83 -12.75 -10.34
CA ASN A 195 6.04 -12.07 -10.82
C ASN A 195 6.74 -11.29 -9.69
N THR A 196 6.83 -11.87 -8.50
CA THR A 196 7.48 -11.24 -7.36
C THR A 196 8.99 -11.13 -7.58
N ARG A 197 9.48 -9.93 -7.88
CA ARG A 197 10.93 -9.67 -8.06
C ARG A 197 11.63 -9.16 -6.80
N TYR A 198 10.94 -8.35 -6.02
CA TYR A 198 11.49 -7.68 -4.84
C TYR A 198 10.71 -8.06 -3.59
N ILE A 199 11.44 -8.29 -2.50
CA ILE A 199 10.92 -8.57 -1.16
C ILE A 199 11.36 -7.49 -0.18
N TYR A 200 10.81 -7.53 1.02
CA TYR A 200 11.18 -6.58 2.08
C TYR A 200 12.57 -6.85 2.63
N GLU A 201 13.28 -5.79 3.01
CA GLU A 201 14.61 -5.87 3.63
C GLU A 201 14.57 -6.55 4.99
N GLU A 202 15.75 -6.97 5.45
CA GLU A 202 15.97 -7.39 6.82
C GLU A 202 15.76 -6.22 7.77
N ASN A 203 15.00 -6.45 8.83
CA ASN A 203 14.69 -5.46 9.84
C ASN A 203 14.41 -6.18 11.16
N GLU A 204 14.86 -5.61 12.28
CA GLU A 204 14.67 -6.17 13.63
C GLU A 204 13.19 -6.37 14.00
N ILE A 205 12.30 -5.60 13.38
CA ILE A 205 10.85 -5.71 13.55
C ILE A 205 10.33 -7.10 13.16
N TRP A 206 10.96 -7.79 12.21
CA TRP A 206 10.55 -9.14 11.85
C TRP A 206 10.69 -10.12 13.02
N SER A 207 11.81 -10.07 13.75
CA SER A 207 12.02 -10.88 14.96
C SER A 207 11.13 -10.45 16.14
N GLN A 208 10.67 -9.20 16.16
CA GLN A 208 9.67 -8.76 17.16
C GLN A 208 8.28 -9.31 16.82
N ILE A 209 7.88 -9.25 15.54
CA ILE A 209 6.61 -9.79 15.05
C ILE A 209 6.55 -11.31 15.23
N GLU A 210 7.65 -12.02 14.96
CA GLU A 210 7.75 -13.47 15.10
C GLU A 210 7.27 -13.97 16.48
N LYS A 211 7.59 -13.22 17.54
CA LYS A 211 7.31 -13.54 18.94
C LYS A 211 5.86 -13.31 19.37
N ILE A 212 5.04 -12.62 18.56
CA ILE A 212 3.67 -12.24 18.95
C ILE A 212 2.72 -13.44 18.94
N SER A 213 2.85 -14.32 17.95
CA SER A 213 1.96 -15.46 17.74
C SER A 213 2.64 -16.55 16.92
N LYS A 214 2.14 -17.79 16.98
CA LYS A 214 2.70 -18.91 16.22
C LYS A 214 2.45 -18.79 14.72
N ASN A 215 1.19 -18.71 14.29
CA ASN A 215 0.81 -18.69 12.88
C ASN A 215 0.74 -17.26 12.33
N LYS A 216 1.34 -16.99 11.16
CA LYS A 216 1.36 -15.66 10.53
C LYS A 216 0.59 -15.69 9.22
N LEU A 217 -0.58 -15.06 9.20
CA LEU A 217 -1.42 -14.92 8.01
C LEU A 217 -1.14 -13.59 7.32
N PHE A 218 -0.63 -13.62 6.10
CA PHE A 218 -0.40 -12.46 5.24
C PHE A 218 -1.51 -12.33 4.21
N LEU A 219 -2.05 -11.13 4.02
CA LEU A 219 -3.14 -10.90 3.07
C LEU A 219 -2.62 -10.67 1.65
N LEU A 220 -3.14 -11.43 0.69
CA LEU A 220 -2.72 -11.37 -0.70
C LEU A 220 -3.22 -10.09 -1.38
N SER A 221 -2.23 -9.24 -1.65
CA SER A 221 -1.62 -9.02 -2.97
C SER A 221 -0.26 -8.35 -2.71
N ALA A 222 -0.21 -7.50 -1.67
CA ALA A 222 1.00 -6.99 -1.05
C ALA A 222 1.66 -7.98 -0.06
N GLY A 223 0.91 -8.94 0.48
CA GLY A 223 1.37 -9.84 1.54
C GLY A 223 2.48 -10.81 1.15
N LEU A 224 2.55 -11.27 -0.11
CA LEU A 224 3.57 -12.24 -0.53
C LEU A 224 5.01 -11.68 -0.39
N PRO A 225 5.35 -10.51 -0.98
CA PRO A 225 6.67 -9.90 -0.75
C PRO A 225 7.02 -9.66 0.72
N ILE A 226 6.01 -9.36 1.56
CA ILE A 226 6.19 -9.14 3.01
C ILE A 226 6.53 -10.47 3.68
N ALA A 227 5.74 -11.51 3.42
CA ALA A 227 5.94 -12.85 3.95
C ALA A 227 7.31 -13.42 3.58
N LEU A 228 7.76 -13.20 2.34
CA LEU A 228 9.08 -13.66 1.89
C LEU A 228 10.22 -12.88 2.56
N GLY A 229 10.06 -11.57 2.77
CA GLY A 229 11.03 -10.78 3.55
C GLY A 229 11.10 -11.23 5.01
N TYR A 230 9.94 -11.49 5.61
CA TYR A 230 9.82 -12.06 6.95
C TYR A 230 10.48 -13.45 7.05
N LEU A 231 10.18 -14.36 6.12
CA LEU A 231 10.77 -15.71 6.07
C LEU A 231 12.29 -15.65 5.92
N ALA A 232 12.79 -14.81 5.02
CA ALA A 232 14.22 -14.65 4.80
C ALA A 232 14.95 -14.11 6.04
N ALA A 233 14.29 -13.25 6.83
CA ALA A 233 14.87 -12.65 8.02
C ALA A 233 14.78 -13.52 9.30
N THR A 234 13.73 -14.34 9.43
CA THR A 234 13.44 -15.09 10.66
C THR A 234 13.63 -16.59 10.53
N GLY A 235 13.49 -17.14 9.32
CA GLY A 235 13.43 -18.58 9.09
C GLY A 235 12.14 -19.24 9.58
N ASP A 236 11.14 -18.48 10.05
CA ASP A 236 9.89 -19.04 10.56
C ASP A 236 8.97 -19.53 9.42
N PRO A 237 8.71 -20.84 9.31
CA PRO A 237 7.95 -21.41 8.20
C PRO A 237 6.43 -21.37 8.43
N ASN A 238 5.93 -20.91 9.59
CA ASN A 238 4.49 -20.88 9.92
C ASN A 238 3.76 -19.71 9.25
N ILE A 239 3.91 -19.63 7.93
CA ILE A 239 3.41 -18.57 7.07
C ILE A 239 2.20 -19.08 6.30
N TYR A 240 1.16 -18.28 6.33
CA TYR A 240 -0.12 -18.55 5.70
C TYR A 240 -0.56 -17.35 4.85
N PHE A 241 -1.41 -17.61 3.87
CA PHE A 241 -2.01 -16.62 2.99
C PHE A 241 -3.50 -16.79 2.89
N SER A 242 -4.19 -15.67 2.75
CA SER A 242 -5.58 -15.62 2.33
C SER A 242 -5.85 -14.34 1.55
N GLU A 243 -7.03 -14.25 0.95
CA GLU A 243 -7.44 -13.09 0.17
C GLU A 243 -8.61 -12.37 0.77
N ILE A 244 -8.49 -11.05 0.76
CA ILE A 244 -9.54 -10.14 1.13
C ILE A 244 -9.61 -9.07 0.03
N HIS A 245 -10.67 -9.14 -0.77
CA HIS A 245 -10.90 -8.18 -1.84
C HIS A 245 -11.82 -7.05 -1.38
N ARG A 246 -11.50 -5.83 -1.85
CA ARG A 246 -12.43 -4.69 -1.76
C ARG A 246 -13.39 -4.75 -2.94
N GLN A 247 -14.55 -4.09 -2.82
CA GLN A 247 -15.58 -4.05 -3.87
C GLN A 247 -15.06 -3.56 -5.24
N ASN A 248 -13.96 -2.80 -5.29
CA ASN A 248 -13.35 -2.26 -6.50
C ASN A 248 -11.91 -2.75 -6.72
N ASP A 249 -11.57 -3.98 -6.31
CA ASP A 249 -10.24 -4.52 -6.52
C ASP A 249 -10.03 -4.94 -7.98
N SER A 250 -9.20 -4.20 -8.72
CA SER A 250 -8.89 -4.48 -10.13
C SER A 250 -8.24 -5.85 -10.34
N ASN A 251 -7.62 -6.43 -9.30
CA ASN A 251 -7.06 -7.78 -9.38
C ASN A 251 -8.13 -8.86 -9.54
N LEU A 252 -9.40 -8.56 -9.27
CA LEU A 252 -10.51 -9.49 -9.55
C LEU A 252 -10.66 -9.77 -11.05
N MET A 253 -10.21 -8.85 -11.92
CA MET A 253 -10.32 -9.03 -13.37
C MET A 253 -9.39 -10.11 -13.92
N SER A 254 -8.30 -10.44 -13.20
CA SER A 254 -7.32 -11.42 -13.66
C SER A 254 -7.59 -12.85 -13.20
N ARG A 255 -8.75 -13.11 -12.58
CA ARG A 255 -9.04 -14.37 -11.90
C ARG A 255 -10.01 -15.25 -12.68
N ASP A 256 -9.73 -16.54 -12.66
CA ASP A 256 -10.69 -17.57 -13.05
C ASP A 256 -11.59 -17.97 -11.86
N ASN A 257 -11.03 -17.99 -10.64
CA ASN A 257 -11.72 -18.45 -9.44
C ASN A 257 -11.37 -17.61 -8.20
N ALA A 258 -12.29 -17.55 -7.24
CA ALA A 258 -12.04 -16.92 -5.93
C ALA A 258 -11.24 -17.85 -5.02
N PHE A 259 -10.19 -17.34 -4.35
CA PHE A 259 -9.49 -18.07 -3.29
C PHE A 259 -9.99 -17.58 -1.93
N GLN A 260 -10.98 -18.30 -1.39
CA GLN A 260 -11.63 -17.99 -0.11
C GLN A 260 -11.10 -18.90 1.03
N ASP A 261 -9.86 -19.36 0.90
CA ASP A 261 -9.24 -20.33 1.81
C ASP A 261 -7.94 -19.75 2.43
N ILE A 262 -7.30 -20.56 3.27
CA ILE A 262 -6.00 -20.32 3.87
C ILE A 262 -5.02 -21.31 3.22
N PHE A 263 -3.90 -20.79 2.72
CA PHE A 263 -2.82 -21.59 2.16
C PHE A 263 -1.51 -21.35 2.93
N PRO A 264 -0.73 -22.40 3.26
CA PRO A 264 -1.10 -23.80 3.17
C PRO A 264 -2.25 -24.13 4.13
N PRO A 265 -2.97 -25.25 3.95
CA PRO A 265 -3.97 -25.69 4.92
C PRO A 265 -3.33 -25.85 6.31
N PRO A 266 -3.92 -25.27 7.38
CA PRO A 266 -3.34 -25.37 8.71
C PRO A 266 -3.39 -26.79 9.25
N ILE A 267 -2.31 -27.21 9.92
CA ILE A 267 -2.18 -28.55 10.53
C ILE A 267 -2.97 -28.63 11.84
N SER A 268 -3.09 -27.53 12.59
CA SER A 268 -3.87 -27.40 13.82
C SER A 268 -4.64 -26.09 13.82
N SER A 269 -5.93 -26.14 14.19
CA SER A 269 -6.80 -24.96 14.24
C SER A 269 -6.75 -24.19 15.56
N GLN A 270 -6.18 -24.76 16.64
CA GLN A 270 -6.24 -24.16 17.98
C GLN A 270 -5.08 -23.23 18.33
N GLU A 271 -4.04 -23.19 17.50
CA GLU A 271 -2.87 -22.33 17.71
C GLU A 271 -3.21 -20.85 17.46
N PRO A 272 -2.57 -19.90 18.15
CA PRO A 272 -2.87 -18.48 18.00
C PRO A 272 -2.43 -17.95 16.63
N TRP A 273 -3.22 -17.04 16.07
CA TRP A 273 -3.04 -16.45 14.74
C TRP A 273 -2.71 -14.97 14.80
N LEU A 274 -1.75 -14.55 13.97
CA LEU A 274 -1.42 -13.16 13.73
C LEU A 274 -1.69 -12.81 12.27
N ILE A 275 -2.54 -11.83 12.04
CA ILE A 275 -2.85 -11.35 10.69
C ILE A 275 -2.03 -10.09 10.41
N ILE A 276 -1.30 -10.09 9.30
CA ILE A 276 -0.35 -9.03 8.95
C ILE A 276 -0.75 -8.46 7.57
N ASP A 277 -0.98 -7.15 7.52
CA ASP A 277 -1.29 -6.44 6.27
C ASP A 277 -0.88 -4.97 6.34
N LYS A 278 -0.72 -4.33 5.17
CA LYS A 278 -0.59 -2.87 5.08
C LYS A 278 -1.93 -2.20 5.36
N ALA A 279 -1.96 -1.23 6.28
CA ALA A 279 -3.22 -0.69 6.78
C ALA A 279 -3.51 0.74 6.29
N TYR A 280 -4.33 0.88 5.25
CA TYR A 280 -4.83 2.20 4.82
C TYR A 280 -6.03 2.66 5.68
N THR A 281 -7.04 1.79 5.78
CA THR A 281 -8.28 2.02 6.56
C THR A 281 -8.49 0.99 7.66
N GLY A 282 -7.73 -0.12 7.67
CA GLY A 282 -7.90 -1.24 8.60
C GLY A 282 -8.99 -2.25 8.23
N GLY A 283 -9.76 -2.00 7.17
CA GLY A 283 -10.89 -2.85 6.79
C GLY A 283 -10.51 -4.29 6.42
N SER A 284 -9.37 -4.49 5.75
CA SER A 284 -8.88 -5.81 5.34
C SER A 284 -8.52 -6.68 6.54
N LEU A 285 -7.80 -6.12 7.53
CA LEU A 285 -7.44 -6.80 8.78
C LEU A 285 -8.69 -7.28 9.53
N LYS A 286 -9.71 -6.42 9.67
CA LYS A 286 -10.97 -6.79 10.35
C LYS A 286 -11.70 -7.91 9.62
N GLN A 287 -11.77 -7.84 8.29
CA GLN A 287 -12.41 -8.88 7.47
C GLN A 287 -11.67 -10.21 7.57
N ALA A 288 -10.33 -10.18 7.50
CA ALA A 288 -9.50 -11.36 7.67
C ALA A 288 -9.65 -11.99 9.06
N ALA A 289 -9.68 -11.19 10.13
CA ALA A 289 -9.88 -11.71 11.49
C ALA A 289 -11.22 -12.43 11.65
N ASN A 290 -12.28 -11.87 11.07
CA ASN A 290 -13.59 -12.51 11.06
C ASN A 290 -13.60 -13.79 10.22
N MET A 291 -12.92 -13.79 9.07
CA MET A 291 -12.77 -14.98 8.22
C MET A 291 -12.04 -16.11 8.97
N VAL A 292 -10.91 -15.80 9.63
CA VAL A 292 -10.14 -16.77 10.41
C VAL A 292 -10.99 -17.37 11.53
N ARG A 293 -11.68 -16.54 12.33
CA ARG A 293 -12.58 -17.02 13.39
C ARG A 293 -13.73 -17.87 12.87
N LYS A 294 -14.37 -17.46 11.76
CA LYS A 294 -15.44 -18.23 11.14
C LYS A 294 -14.95 -19.60 10.65
N LYS A 295 -13.71 -19.67 10.17
CA LYS A 295 -13.14 -20.88 9.57
C LYS A 295 -12.56 -21.86 10.59
N LEU A 296 -11.88 -21.34 11.61
CA LEU A 296 -11.09 -22.15 12.54
C LEU A 296 -11.72 -22.24 13.94
N GLY A 297 -12.74 -21.44 14.23
CA GLY A 297 -13.46 -21.39 15.51
C GLY A 297 -13.40 -20.00 16.13
N TYR A 298 -14.46 -19.60 16.85
CA TYR A 298 -14.53 -18.27 17.47
C TYR A 298 -13.67 -18.13 18.73
N ASP A 299 -13.31 -19.25 19.36
CA ASP A 299 -12.51 -19.29 20.59
C ASP A 299 -11.01 -19.14 20.35
N ILE A 300 -10.56 -19.17 19.09
CA ILE A 300 -9.15 -19.06 18.77
C ILE A 300 -8.67 -17.62 19.00
N GLU A 301 -7.45 -17.48 19.51
CA GLU A 301 -6.82 -16.19 19.63
C GLU A 301 -6.40 -15.68 18.24
N VAL A 302 -6.94 -14.52 17.85
CA VAL A 302 -6.57 -13.82 16.61
C VAL A 302 -6.15 -12.40 16.96
N LYS A 303 -4.87 -12.12 16.70
CA LYS A 303 -4.25 -10.81 16.78
C LYS A 303 -4.00 -10.24 15.39
N THR A 304 -3.79 -8.93 15.32
CA THR A 304 -3.58 -8.20 14.07
C THR A 304 -2.39 -7.26 14.14
N VAL A 305 -1.62 -7.16 13.06
CA VAL A 305 -0.54 -6.18 12.87
C VAL A 305 -0.87 -5.30 11.67
N ALA A 306 -1.01 -4.01 11.92
CA ALA A 306 -1.07 -2.99 10.89
C ALA A 306 0.35 -2.55 10.50
N LEU A 307 0.80 -2.92 9.30
CA LEU A 307 2.03 -2.38 8.74
C LEU A 307 1.77 -1.00 8.14
N PHE A 308 2.56 -0.02 8.56
CA PHE A 308 2.62 1.32 7.98
C PHE A 308 1.23 1.98 7.90
N PRO A 309 0.51 2.13 9.04
CA PRO A 309 -0.84 2.65 9.02
C PRO A 309 -0.90 4.07 8.46
N LYS A 310 -1.87 4.33 7.58
CA LYS A 310 -2.01 5.62 6.87
C LYS A 310 -3.02 6.58 7.49
N SER A 311 -3.81 6.07 8.44
CA SER A 311 -4.80 6.86 9.18
C SER A 311 -4.81 6.45 10.64
N PHE A 312 -5.25 7.36 11.52
CA PHE A 312 -5.44 7.03 12.93
C PHE A 312 -6.43 5.87 13.10
N SER A 313 -7.48 5.80 12.27
CA SER A 313 -8.40 4.67 12.25
C SER A 313 -7.73 3.34 11.90
N ALA A 314 -6.79 3.35 10.95
CA ALA A 314 -6.04 2.15 10.59
C ALA A 314 -5.10 1.72 11.72
N PHE A 315 -4.41 2.68 12.36
CA PHE A 315 -3.60 2.41 13.56
C PHE A 315 -4.45 1.78 14.67
N MET A 316 -5.60 2.37 14.98
CA MET A 316 -6.52 1.89 16.03
C MET A 316 -7.23 0.57 15.71
N SER A 317 -7.22 0.13 14.45
CA SER A 317 -7.93 -1.07 14.01
C SER A 317 -7.21 -2.38 14.32
N ALA A 318 -5.96 -2.30 14.75
CA ALA A 318 -5.10 -3.46 14.97
C ALA A 318 -4.67 -3.59 16.44
N ASP A 319 -4.21 -4.79 16.83
CA ASP A 319 -3.64 -5.04 18.16
C ASP A 319 -2.22 -4.48 18.25
N TYR A 320 -1.47 -4.59 17.15
CA TYR A 320 -0.13 -4.05 16.99
C TYR A 320 -0.02 -3.21 15.72
N ALA A 321 0.92 -2.27 15.69
CA ALA A 321 1.23 -1.49 14.50
C ALA A 321 2.75 -1.33 14.34
N VAL A 322 3.22 -1.44 13.10
CA VAL A 322 4.59 -1.06 12.74
C VAL A 322 4.56 0.34 12.14
N TYR A 323 5.25 1.27 12.78
CA TYR A 323 5.31 2.67 12.36
C TYR A 323 6.74 3.18 12.54
N ALA A 324 7.32 3.79 11.50
CA ALA A 324 8.67 4.36 11.54
C ALA A 324 9.76 3.41 12.09
N GLY A 325 9.66 2.12 11.74
CA GLY A 325 10.62 1.09 12.14
C GLY A 325 10.46 0.62 13.60
N LYS A 326 9.37 0.99 14.28
CA LYS A 326 9.05 0.57 15.65
C LYS A 326 7.76 -0.26 15.67
N LEU A 327 7.69 -1.23 16.58
CA LEU A 327 6.49 -2.02 16.85
C LEU A 327 5.77 -1.45 18.08
N PHE A 328 4.51 -1.08 17.91
CA PHE A 328 3.66 -0.57 18.97
C PHE A 328 2.57 -1.56 19.31
N GLU A 329 2.36 -1.81 20.61
CA GLU A 329 1.10 -2.37 21.09
C GLU A 329 0.07 -1.24 21.15
N VAL A 330 -0.96 -1.32 20.30
CA VAL A 330 -1.89 -0.21 20.05
C VAL A 330 -2.64 0.15 21.32
N LYS A 331 -3.12 -0.83 22.08
CA LYS A 331 -3.85 -0.59 23.34
C LYS A 331 -3.04 0.19 24.38
N SER A 332 -1.73 -0.02 24.41
CA SER A 332 -0.81 0.61 25.36
C SER A 332 -0.41 2.03 24.94
N CYS A 333 -0.35 2.29 23.64
CA CYS A 333 0.06 3.60 23.10
C CYS A 333 -1.13 4.54 22.83
N ALA A 334 -2.22 4.04 22.26
CA ALA A 334 -3.35 4.82 21.78
C ALA A 334 -3.97 5.82 22.77
N PRO A 335 -4.13 5.52 24.08
CA PRO A 335 -4.75 6.45 25.01
C PRO A 335 -3.98 7.77 25.19
N ARG A 336 -2.69 7.81 24.82
CA ARG A 336 -1.81 8.98 24.95
C ARG A 336 -1.73 9.81 23.67
N LEU A 337 -2.30 9.33 22.56
CA LEU A 337 -2.19 9.96 21.26
C LEU A 337 -3.33 10.95 21.01
N ASP A 338 -2.98 12.13 20.51
CA ASP A 338 -3.92 13.09 19.96
C ASP A 338 -4.28 12.70 18.52
N ARG A 339 -5.57 12.74 18.19
CA ARG A 339 -6.07 12.28 16.89
C ARG A 339 -5.49 13.05 15.70
N ASN A 340 -5.12 14.32 15.87
CA ASN A 340 -4.58 15.15 14.80
C ASN A 340 -3.06 15.07 14.72
N LEU A 341 -2.38 14.78 15.84
CA LEU A 341 -0.92 14.76 15.95
C LEU A 341 -0.30 13.36 16.11
N TRP A 342 -1.11 12.30 16.12
CA TRP A 342 -0.68 10.92 16.36
C TRP A 342 0.55 10.49 15.55
N HIS A 343 0.58 10.86 14.26
CA HIS A 343 1.64 10.53 13.31
C HIS A 343 3.00 11.10 13.75
N ILE A 344 3.03 12.33 14.28
CA ILE A 344 4.23 12.96 14.83
C ILE A 344 4.55 12.39 16.22
N GLN A 345 3.55 12.19 17.06
CA GLN A 345 3.74 11.64 18.41
C GLN A 345 4.35 10.23 18.38
N LEU A 346 3.95 9.38 17.44
CA LEU A 346 4.55 8.04 17.25
C LEU A 346 6.02 8.09 16.81
N ILE A 347 6.47 9.15 16.13
CA ILE A 347 7.90 9.33 15.86
C ILE A 347 8.65 9.58 17.17
N MET A 348 8.05 10.36 18.06
CA MET A 348 8.65 10.86 19.31
C MET A 348 8.62 9.86 20.48
N GLU A 349 7.69 8.89 20.50
CA GLU A 349 7.70 7.72 21.40
C GLU A 349 8.92 6.84 21.16
#